data_AF-A0A5B7WSN7-F1
#
_entry.id   AF-A0A5B7WSN7-F1
#
_cell.length_a   1.000
_cell.length_b   1.000
_cell.length_c   1.000
_cell.angle_alpha   90.00
_cell.angle_beta   90.00
_cell.angle_gamma   90.00
#
_symmetry.space_group_name_H-M   'P 1'
#
loop_
_entity.id
_entity.type
_entity.pdbx_description
1 polymer ?
#
loop_
_entity_poly.entity_id
_entity_poly.type
_entity_poly.pdbx_seq_one_letter_code
_entity_poly.pdbx_strand_id
1 'polypeptide(L)'
;MHAVPVLPLIDLHSGEVQFTLHGAWQVLHTSEPQRLLRLLTRAAGPARFDPAHGRLLLFLPRRGTSGGRPVAFSLAKFPAHPSVTTLDADDGRAAEHRGVRPLPQLL
;
A
#
# COMPACT_ATOMS: atom_id res chain seq x y z
N MET A 1 -7.12 -21.52 14.64
CA MET A 1 -6.91 -20.27 13.88
C MET A 1 -5.41 -20.11 13.66
N HIS A 2 -4.95 -20.01 12.41
CA HIS A 2 -3.52 -19.91 12.08
C HIS A 2 -3.16 -18.48 11.64
N ALA A 3 -2.66 -17.67 12.57
CA ALA A 3 -2.10 -16.36 12.23
C ALA A 3 -0.67 -16.53 11.68
N VAL A 4 -0.41 -15.95 10.51
CA VAL A 4 0.84 -16.12 9.76
C VAL A 4 1.76 -14.94 10.04
N PRO A 5 3.05 -15.15 10.40
CA PRO A 5 3.98 -14.04 10.58
C PRO A 5 4.16 -13.26 9.27
N VAL A 6 4.13 -11.93 9.34
CA VAL A 6 4.27 -11.02 8.19
C VAL A 6 5.17 -9.85 8.55
N LEU A 7 5.76 -9.23 7.52
CA LEU A 7 6.49 -7.97 7.64
C LEU A 7 5.67 -6.87 6.95
N PRO A 8 4.90 -6.05 7.69
CA PRO A 8 4.09 -5.01 7.10
C PRO A 8 4.91 -3.78 6.72
N LEU A 9 4.71 -3.30 5.50
CA LEU A 9 5.04 -1.94 5.07
C LEU A 9 3.81 -1.06 5.29
N ILE A 10 4.01 0.14 5.82
CA ILE A 10 2.91 1.06 6.13
C ILE A 10 3.19 2.40 5.48
N ASP A 11 2.27 2.85 4.64
CA ASP A 11 2.19 4.24 4.25
C ASP A 11 1.40 5.02 5.31
N LEU A 12 2.09 5.91 6.01
CA LEU A 12 1.49 6.73 7.07
C LEU A 12 0.57 7.82 6.56
N HIS A 13 0.65 8.16 5.27
CA HIS A 13 -0.19 9.18 4.65
C HIS A 13 -1.54 8.59 4.21
N SER A 14 -1.53 7.52 3.41
CA SER A 14 -2.74 6.88 2.90
C SER A 14 -3.39 5.90 3.90
N GLY A 15 -2.62 5.42 4.89
CA GLY A 15 -3.06 4.34 5.77
C GLY A 15 -2.96 2.96 5.14
N GLU A 16 -2.33 2.83 3.97
CA GLU A 16 -2.11 1.56 3.30
C GLU A 16 -1.11 0.69 4.08
N VAL A 17 -1.42 -0.60 4.15
CA VAL A 17 -0.62 -1.63 4.80
C VAL A 17 -0.40 -2.76 3.79
N GLN A 18 0.84 -2.92 3.37
CA GLN A 18 1.25 -3.94 2.41
C GLN A 18 2.06 -5.04 3.09
N PHE A 19 1.88 -6.29 2.67
CA PHE A 19 2.73 -7.40 3.09
C PHE A 19 2.58 -8.59 2.15
N THR A 20 3.53 -9.50 2.16
CA THR A 20 3.41 -10.77 1.44
C THR A 20 2.74 -11.83 2.31
N LEU A 21 1.75 -12.53 1.76
CA LEU A 21 1.12 -13.71 2.35
C LEU A 21 1.15 -14.85 1.34
N HIS A 22 1.81 -15.95 1.67
CA HIS A 22 1.99 -17.11 0.78
C HIS A 22 2.51 -16.74 -0.63
N GLY A 23 3.45 -15.80 -0.71
CA GLY A 23 4.04 -15.35 -1.97
C GLY A 23 3.22 -14.30 -2.75
N ALA A 24 2.01 -13.96 -2.29
CA ALA A 24 1.18 -12.94 -2.92
C ALA A 24 1.20 -11.63 -2.12
N TRP A 25 1.31 -10.50 -2.82
CA TRP A 25 1.15 -9.18 -2.22
C TRP A 25 -0.29 -8.97 -1.75
N GLN A 26 -0.43 -8.55 -0.50
CA GLN A 26 -1.68 -8.11 0.10
C GLN A 26 -1.59 -6.61 0.30
N VAL A 27 -2.68 -5.92 -0.05
CA VAL A 27 -2.86 -4.48 0.21
C VAL A 27 -4.14 -4.32 1.01
N LEU A 28 -3.98 -3.85 2.24
CA LEU A 28 -5.07 -3.57 3.16
C LEU A 28 -4.88 -2.16 3.73
N HIS A 29 -5.84 -1.66 4.49
CA HIS A 29 -5.82 -0.28 4.96
C HIS A 29 -6.23 -0.19 6.43
N THR A 30 -5.75 0.87 7.07
CA THR A 30 -6.12 1.27 8.43
C THR A 30 -6.48 2.75 8.47
N SER A 31 -7.47 3.10 9.29
CA SER A 31 -7.78 4.49 9.62
C SER A 31 -6.86 5.10 10.68
N GLU A 32 -6.01 4.29 11.34
CA GLU A 32 -5.11 4.74 12.40
C GLU A 32 -3.63 4.33 12.14
N PRO A 33 -3.01 4.73 11.02
CA PRO A 33 -1.66 4.27 10.66
C PRO A 33 -0.59 4.65 11.69
N GLN A 34 -0.69 5.82 12.32
CA GLN A 34 0.26 6.26 13.35
C GLN A 34 0.14 5.39 14.62
N ARG A 35 -1.06 4.92 14.95
CA ARG A 35 -1.26 4.01 16.08
C ARG A 35 -0.70 2.64 15.76
N LEU A 36 -0.92 2.13 14.54
CA LEU A 36 -0.36 0.87 14.08
C LEU A 36 1.17 0.89 14.14
N LEU A 37 1.81 1.95 13.62
CA LEU A 37 3.26 2.13 13.70
C LEU A 37 3.78 2.11 15.14
N ARG A 38 3.13 2.83 16.06
CA ARG A 38 3.52 2.84 17.49
C ARG A 38 3.43 1.48 18.15
N LEU A 39 2.48 0.63 17.73
CA LEU A 39 2.34 -0.71 18.26
C LEU A 39 3.41 -1.65 17.68
N LEU A 40 3.71 -1.53 16.39
CA LEU A 40 4.75 -2.31 15.72
C LEU A 40 6.14 -2.05 16.29
N THR A 41 6.50 -0.78 16.52
CA THR A 41 7.81 -0.42 17.10
C THR A 41 7.99 -0.91 18.54
N ARG A 42 6.89 -1.26 19.22
CA ARG A 42 6.89 -1.79 20.59
C ARG A 42 6.68 -3.30 20.65
N ALA A 43 6.45 -3.96 19.53
CA ALA A 43 6.17 -5.39 19.52
C ALA A 43 7.43 -6.18 19.89
N ALA A 44 7.27 -7.24 20.68
CA ALA A 44 8.33 -8.13 21.12
C ALA A 44 8.65 -9.25 20.10
N GLY A 45 8.06 -9.19 18.90
CA GLY A 45 8.18 -10.21 17.87
C GLY A 45 7.49 -9.83 16.58
N PRO A 46 7.48 -10.72 15.57
CA PRO A 46 6.88 -10.44 14.28
C PRO A 46 5.37 -10.23 14.42
N ALA A 47 4.85 -9.27 13.64
CA ALA A 47 3.41 -9.13 13.46
C ALA A 47 2.85 -10.39 12.80
N ARG A 48 1.64 -10.80 13.17
CA ARG A 48 0.99 -11.98 12.59
C ARG A 48 -0.35 -11.61 12.01
N PHE A 49 -0.59 -11.95 10.75
CA PHE A 49 -1.85 -11.68 10.09
C PHE A 49 -2.82 -12.85 10.26
N ASP A 50 -4.03 -12.54 10.70
CA ASP A 50 -5.17 -13.46 10.74
C ASP A 50 -6.12 -13.13 9.58
N PRO A 51 -6.09 -13.91 8.48
CA PRO A 51 -6.90 -13.67 7.31
C PRO A 51 -8.40 -13.88 7.55
N ALA A 52 -8.78 -14.71 8.53
CA ALA A 52 -10.19 -15.00 8.80
C ALA A 52 -10.93 -13.77 9.33
N HIS A 53 -10.22 -12.87 10.03
CA HIS A 53 -10.79 -11.67 10.62
C HIS A 53 -10.24 -10.37 10.02
N GLY A 54 -9.27 -10.45 9.10
CA GLY A 54 -8.58 -9.29 8.56
C GLY A 54 -7.83 -8.50 9.64
N ARG A 55 -7.10 -9.18 10.53
CA ARG A 55 -6.45 -8.54 11.68
C ARG A 55 -4.94 -8.76 11.67
N LEU A 56 -4.19 -7.72 12.02
CA LEU A 56 -2.81 -7.85 12.47
C LEU A 56 -2.79 -8.07 13.99
N LEU A 57 -2.15 -9.14 14.41
CA LEU A 57 -1.87 -9.46 15.79
C LEU A 57 -0.44 -9.03 16.12
N LEU A 58 -0.32 -8.19 17.16
CA LEU A 58 0.94 -7.68 17.68
C LEU A 58 1.10 -8.15 19.12
N PHE A 59 2.30 -8.55 19.51
CA PHE A 59 2.59 -9.01 20.87
C PHE A 59 3.40 -7.95 21.58
N LEU A 60 2.77 -7.20 22.48
CA LEU A 60 3.45 -6.16 23.25
C LEU A 60 4.10 -6.77 24.49
N PRO A 61 5.37 -6.46 24.80
CA PRO A 61 6.02 -6.97 25.99
C PRO A 61 5.27 -6.50 27.24
N ARG A 62 5.06 -7.42 28.17
CA ARG A 62 4.52 -7.13 29.51
C ARG A 62 5.50 -7.70 30.53
N ARG A 63 5.80 -6.94 31.59
CA ARG A 63 6.74 -7.39 32.63
C ARG A 63 6.31 -8.78 33.15
N GLY A 64 7.27 -9.69 33.22
CA GLY A 64 7.04 -11.06 33.70
C GLY A 64 6.29 -11.98 32.72
N THR A 65 6.11 -11.60 31.45
CA THR A 65 5.44 -12.45 30.45
C THR A 65 6.26 -12.52 29.16
N SER A 66 6.92 -13.66 28.93
CA SER A 66 7.80 -13.88 27.76
C SER A 66 7.06 -13.78 26.42
N GLY A 67 5.78 -14.14 26.37
CA GLY A 67 4.95 -14.07 25.16
C GLY A 67 4.29 -12.71 24.89
N GLY A 68 4.40 -11.75 25.82
CA GLY A 68 3.71 -10.47 25.72
C GLY A 68 2.17 -10.57 25.79
N ARG A 69 1.50 -9.42 25.65
CA ARG A 69 0.04 -9.30 25.53
C ARG A 69 -0.32 -9.18 24.05
N PRO A 70 -1.23 -10.01 23.52
CA PRO A 70 -1.74 -9.84 22.17
C PRO A 70 -2.60 -8.58 22.06
N VAL A 71 -2.37 -7.82 21.01
CA VAL A 71 -3.18 -6.68 20.57
C VAL A 71 -3.59 -6.96 19.14
N ALA A 72 -4.90 -7.06 18.91
CA ALA A 72 -5.45 -7.20 17.57
C ALA A 72 -5.75 -5.82 16.98
N PHE A 73 -5.39 -5.65 15.71
CA PHE A 73 -5.54 -4.42 14.97
C PHE A 73 -6.23 -4.72 13.64
N SER A 74 -7.43 -4.18 13.44
CA SER A 74 -8.25 -4.45 12.26
C SER A 74 -7.72 -3.76 11.02
N LEU A 75 -7.73 -4.47 9.90
CA LEU A 75 -7.42 -3.95 8.58
C LEU A 75 -8.62 -4.18 7.65
N ALA A 76 -8.86 -3.23 6.76
CA ALA A 76 -9.94 -3.31 5.78
C ALA A 76 -9.37 -3.46 4.36
N LYS A 77 -10.10 -4.15 3.49
CA LYS A 77 -9.93 -3.98 2.05
C LYS A 77 -10.66 -2.70 1.66
N PHE A 78 -9.97 -1.72 1.09
CA PHE A 78 -10.68 -0.74 0.28
C PHE A 78 -11.15 -1.42 -1.00
N PRO A 79 -12.29 -1.02 -1.60
CA PRO A 79 -12.54 -1.35 -2.98
C PRO A 79 -11.36 -0.80 -3.79
N ALA A 80 -10.63 -1.68 -4.48
CA ALA A 80 -9.59 -1.25 -5.39
C ALA A 80 -10.25 -0.37 -6.45
N HIS A 81 -9.99 0.94 -6.41
CA HIS A 81 -10.18 1.74 -7.61
C HIS A 81 -9.19 1.18 -8.64
N PRO A 82 -9.63 0.78 -9.85
CA PRO A 82 -8.68 0.39 -10.87
C PRO A 82 -7.71 1.55 -11.05
N SER A 83 -6.43 1.28 -10.86
CA SER A 83 -5.36 2.25 -11.03
C SER A 83 -5.52 2.89 -12.40
N VAL A 84 -5.94 4.16 -12.45
CA VAL A 84 -5.85 4.96 -13.66
C VAL A 84 -4.37 5.30 -13.83
N THR A 85 -3.65 4.39 -14.47
CA THR A 85 -2.36 4.70 -15.06
C THR A 85 -2.62 5.27 -16.44
N THR A 86 -2.93 6.57 -16.50
CA THR A 86 -2.63 7.37 -17.68
C THR A 86 -1.75 8.50 -17.21
N LEU A 87 -0.44 8.25 -17.20
CA LEU A 87 0.53 9.32 -17.31
C LEU A 87 0.62 9.57 -18.82
N ASP A 88 -0.20 10.50 -19.31
CA ASP A 88 0.01 11.09 -20.63
C ASP A 88 1.38 11.76 -20.60
N ALA A 89 2.39 11.03 -21.06
CA ALA A 89 3.62 11.64 -21.49
C ALA A 89 3.31 12.39 -22.79
N ASP A 90 3.05 13.68 -22.61
CA ASP A 90 3.17 14.77 -23.58
C ASP A 90 4.23 14.44 -24.65
N ASP A 91 3.76 13.96 -25.81
CA ASP A 91 4.59 13.65 -26.96
C ASP A 91 4.82 14.94 -27.77
N GLY A 92 6.09 15.30 -27.93
CA GLY A 92 6.58 16.15 -29.00
C GLY A 92 6.09 17.61 -29.00
N ARG A 93 6.85 18.50 -28.37
CA ARG A 93 6.82 19.94 -28.69
C ARG A 93 6.97 20.15 -30.19
N ALA A 94 5.95 20.80 -30.74
CA ALA A 94 5.76 21.20 -32.12
C ALA A 94 6.97 21.89 -32.74
N ALA A 95 7.22 21.47 -33.98
CA ALA A 95 8.15 22.03 -34.93
C ALA A 95 7.81 23.48 -35.34
N GLU A 96 8.85 24.12 -35.86
CA GLU A 96 9.00 25.50 -36.30
C GLU A 96 7.89 26.07 -37.20
N HIS A 97 7.66 27.37 -37.00
CA HIS A 97 7.00 28.29 -37.94
C HIS A 97 7.91 28.62 -39.15
N ARG A 98 7.41 28.40 -40.38
CA ARG A 98 7.40 29.40 -41.49
C ARG A 98 6.89 28.84 -42.83
N GLY A 99 5.79 29.41 -43.33
CA GLY A 99 5.82 30.14 -44.60
C GLY A 99 5.39 29.46 -45.92
N VAL A 100 4.15 29.78 -46.34
CA VAL A 100 3.74 30.30 -47.69
C VAL A 100 3.80 29.40 -48.96
N ARG A 101 2.57 29.14 -49.47
CA ARG A 101 2.02 28.93 -50.84
C ARG A 101 2.26 27.61 -51.62
N PRO A 102 1.18 26.95 -52.10
CA PRO A 102 1.25 25.98 -53.19
C PRO A 102 1.20 26.68 -54.58
N LEU A 103 1.96 26.14 -55.53
CA LEU A 103 1.93 26.47 -56.97
C LEU A 103 0.72 25.80 -57.65
N PRO A 104 0.11 26.44 -58.67
CA PRO A 104 -1.03 25.89 -59.38
C PRO A 104 -0.62 24.78 -60.36
N GLN A 105 -1.43 23.73 -60.48
CA GLN A 105 -1.39 22.82 -61.62
C GLN A 105 -2.22 23.41 -62.76
N LEU A 106 -1.60 23.61 -63.92
CA LEU A 106 -2.27 23.90 -65.19
C LEU A 106 -2.42 22.57 -65.95
N LEU A 107 -3.64 22.33 -66.42
CA LEU A 107 -4.02 21.37 -67.44
C LEU A 107 -3.37 21.69 -68.79
#